data_AF-A0A7Y7LVS1-F1
#
_entry.id   AF-A0A7Y7LVS1-F1
#
_cell.length_a   1.000
_cell.length_b   1.000
_cell.length_c   1.000
_cell.angle_alpha   90.00
_cell.angle_beta   90.00
_cell.angle_gamma   90.00
#
_symmetry.space_group_name_H-M   'P 1'
#
loop_
_entity.id
_entity.type
_entity.pdbx_description
1 polymer ?
#
loop_
_entity_poly.entity_id
_entity_poly.type
_entity_poly.pdbx_seq_one_letter_code
_entity_poly.pdbx_strand_id
1 'polypeptide(L)'
;MTIDIFFDFLSKYLKEIDGVVRQKIEIEKSNSGLNRNSSSPYGFISFYPYEIDLIVSAEQRGECFEISVELMNQEGGDSESVWQFEGTLSVVLAEMEADFNFVIPMICNRLNKTRR
;
A
#
# COMPACT_ATOMS: atom_id res chain seq x y z
N MET A 1 -2.61 -20.75 0.79
CA MET A 1 -3.67 -20.58 1.81
C MET A 1 -3.42 -19.36 2.69
N THR A 2 -2.30 -19.24 3.42
CA THR A 2 -2.01 -18.05 4.25
C THR A 2 -1.80 -16.77 3.41
N ILE A 3 -1.09 -16.87 2.29
CA ILE A 3 -0.90 -15.76 1.34
C ILE A 3 -2.23 -15.31 0.69
N ASP A 4 -3.18 -16.23 0.46
CA ASP A 4 -4.49 -15.90 -0.12
C ASP A 4 -5.33 -15.08 0.88
N ILE A 5 -5.30 -15.46 2.16
CA ILE A 5 -5.94 -14.70 3.25
C ILE A 5 -5.35 -13.30 3.35
N PHE A 6 -4.02 -13.18 3.27
CA PHE A 6 -3.34 -11.90 3.24
C PHE A 6 -3.81 -11.05 2.05
N PHE A 7 -3.92 -11.62 0.85
CA PHE A 7 -4.36 -10.87 -0.33
C PHE A 7 -5.83 -10.44 -0.28
N ASP A 8 -6.71 -11.25 0.29
CA ASP A 8 -8.10 -10.89 0.49
C ASP A 8 -8.25 -9.74 1.50
N PHE A 9 -7.42 -9.75 2.56
CA PHE A 9 -7.29 -8.62 3.47
C PHE A 9 -6.75 -7.38 2.74
N LEU A 10 -5.63 -7.51 2.03
CA LEU A 10 -4.94 -6.40 1.37
C LEU A 10 -5.85 -5.71 0.36
N SER A 11 -6.65 -6.46 -0.40
CA SER A 11 -7.62 -5.87 -1.33
C SER A 11 -8.65 -4.96 -0.63
N LYS A 12 -9.09 -5.31 0.58
CA LYS A 12 -10.03 -4.49 1.36
C LYS A 12 -9.31 -3.28 1.96
N TYR A 13 -8.13 -3.51 2.54
CA TYR A 13 -7.29 -2.48 3.13
C TYR A 13 -6.96 -1.36 2.12
N LEU A 14 -6.53 -1.71 0.91
CA LEU A 14 -6.22 -0.75 -0.14
C LEU A 14 -7.45 0.04 -0.61
N LYS A 15 -8.62 -0.60 -0.70
CA LYS A 15 -9.88 0.10 -1.05
C LYS A 15 -10.26 1.11 0.02
N GLU A 16 -10.03 0.79 1.29
CA GLU A 16 -10.31 1.70 2.39
C GLU A 16 -9.35 2.90 2.37
N ILE A 17 -8.06 2.65 2.14
CA ILE A 17 -7.08 3.73 1.93
C ILE A 17 -7.49 4.64 0.78
N ASP A 18 -7.80 4.08 -0.40
CA ASP A 18 -8.23 4.85 -1.56
C ASP A 18 -9.45 5.74 -1.24
N GLY A 19 -10.46 5.15 -0.60
CA GLY A 19 -11.66 5.87 -0.18
C GLY A 19 -11.36 7.06 0.73
N VAL A 20 -10.50 6.87 1.74
CA VAL A 20 -10.16 7.93 2.70
C VAL A 20 -9.27 9.01 2.07
N VAL A 21 -8.28 8.63 1.25
CA VAL A 21 -7.39 9.59 0.58
C VAL A 21 -8.18 10.49 -0.37
N ARG A 22 -9.11 9.94 -1.15
CA ARG A 22 -9.96 10.70 -2.09
C ARG A 22 -10.91 11.69 -1.41
N GLN A 23 -11.20 11.50 -0.12
CA GLN A 23 -11.97 12.47 0.67
C GLN A 23 -11.12 13.63 1.17
N LYS A 24 -9.79 13.46 1.26
CA LYS A 24 -8.84 14.44 1.81
C LYS A 24 -8.09 15.22 0.74
N ILE A 25 -7.83 14.58 -0.40
CA ILE A 25 -7.07 15.14 -1.53
C ILE A 25 -7.95 15.07 -2.78
N GLU A 26 -7.88 16.11 -3.60
CA GLU A 26 -8.52 16.13 -4.91
C GLU A 26 -7.79 15.15 -5.84
N ILE A 27 -8.39 13.97 -6.01
CA ILE A 27 -7.93 12.88 -6.87
C ILE A 27 -8.94 12.74 -8.00
N GLU A 28 -8.50 12.94 -9.24
CA GLU A 28 -9.36 12.82 -10.42
C GLU A 28 -9.74 11.36 -10.67
N LYS A 29 -8.75 10.49 -10.52
CA LYS A 29 -8.88 9.04 -10.72
C LYS A 29 -7.89 8.30 -9.86
N SER A 30 -8.29 7.14 -9.37
CA SER A 30 -7.38 6.17 -8.78
C SER A 30 -7.64 4.78 -9.37
N ASN A 31 -6.62 3.93 -9.30
CA ASN A 31 -6.74 2.52 -9.64
C ASN A 31 -6.06 1.70 -8.55
N SER A 32 -6.75 0.70 -8.02
CA SER A 32 -6.20 -0.20 -7.00
C SER A 32 -6.29 -1.64 -7.46
N GLY A 33 -5.28 -2.46 -7.13
CA GLY A 33 -5.27 -3.85 -7.56
C GLY A 33 -4.27 -4.70 -6.80
N LEU A 34 -4.24 -5.97 -7.18
CA LEU A 34 -3.27 -6.95 -6.72
C LEU A 34 -2.52 -7.49 -7.93
N ASN A 35 -1.19 -7.59 -7.82
CA ASN A 35 -0.36 -8.34 -8.73
C ASN A 35 0.13 -9.60 -8.03
N ARG A 36 -0.46 -10.74 -8.41
CA ARG A 36 -0.12 -12.06 -7.86
C ARG A 36 0.84 -12.86 -8.75
N ASN A 37 1.18 -12.34 -9.94
CA ASN A 37 1.92 -13.06 -10.97
C ASN A 37 3.42 -12.75 -10.96
N SER A 38 3.90 -11.97 -9.98
CA SER A 38 5.30 -11.64 -9.77
C SER A 38 5.97 -12.59 -8.77
N SER A 39 7.30 -12.64 -8.82
CA SER A 39 8.13 -13.33 -7.82
C SER A 39 7.98 -12.73 -6.41
N SER A 40 7.59 -11.45 -6.34
CA SER A 40 7.18 -10.76 -5.11
C SER A 40 5.77 -10.20 -5.33
N PRO A 41 4.73 -10.94 -4.95
CA PRO A 41 3.35 -10.49 -5.04
C PRO A 41 3.10 -9.19 -4.25
N TYR A 42 2.32 -8.27 -4.82
CA TYR A 42 2.05 -6.97 -4.21
C TYR A 42 0.63 -6.48 -4.46
N GLY A 43 0.16 -5.57 -3.60
CA GLY A 43 -1.01 -4.74 -3.86
C GLY A 43 -0.59 -3.30 -4.15
N PHE A 44 -1.43 -2.56 -4.87
CA PHE A 44 -1.12 -1.18 -5.22
C PHE A 44 -2.34 -0.26 -5.24
N ILE A 45 -2.09 1.04 -5.12
CA ILE A 45 -3.02 2.14 -5.47
C ILE A 45 -2.25 3.17 -6.29
N SER A 46 -2.71 3.49 -7.48
CA SER A 46 -2.19 4.57 -8.32
C SER A 46 -3.08 5.81 -8.20
N PHE A 47 -2.48 6.96 -7.92
CA PHE A 47 -3.18 8.22 -7.71
C PHE A 47 -2.94 9.21 -8.87
N TYR A 48 -3.99 9.63 -9.57
CA TYR A 48 -3.93 10.57 -10.68
C TYR A 48 -4.56 11.93 -10.32
N PRO A 49 -4.01 13.06 -10.81
CA PRO A 49 -2.93 13.18 -11.80
C PRO A 49 -1.51 13.15 -11.21
N TYR A 50 -1.35 12.79 -9.94
CA TYR A 50 -0.06 12.89 -9.24
C TYR A 50 1.00 11.87 -9.67
N GLU A 51 0.61 10.80 -10.40
CA GLU A 51 1.51 9.73 -10.86
C GLU A 51 2.34 9.12 -9.73
N ILE A 52 1.73 9.02 -8.54
CA ILE A 52 2.28 8.35 -7.37
C ILE A 52 1.50 7.06 -7.14
N ASP A 53 2.24 5.98 -6.92
CA ASP A 53 1.73 4.67 -6.55
C ASP A 53 2.06 4.39 -5.08
N LEU A 54 1.08 3.93 -4.31
CA LEU A 54 1.30 3.20 -3.07
C LEU A 54 1.48 1.73 -3.43
N ILE A 55 2.60 1.13 -3.03
CA ILE A 55 2.89 -0.29 -3.22
C ILE A 55 2.97 -0.96 -1.85
N VAL A 56 2.29 -2.11 -1.71
CA VAL A 56 2.36 -2.98 -0.54
C VAL A 56 2.84 -4.35 -0.99
N SER A 57 4.11 -4.64 -0.76
CA SER A 57 4.72 -5.93 -1.13
C SER A 57 4.70 -6.89 0.05
N ALA A 58 4.57 -8.18 -0.24
CA ALA A 58 4.61 -9.22 0.77
C ALA A 58 5.47 -10.40 0.33
N GLU A 59 6.45 -10.74 1.16
CA GLU A 59 7.24 -11.97 0.99
C GLU A 59 6.90 -12.94 2.13
N GLN A 60 6.57 -14.19 1.79
CA GLN A 60 6.32 -15.24 2.78
C GLN A 60 7.56 -16.14 2.93
N ARG A 61 8.11 -16.21 4.14
CA ARG A 61 9.22 -17.10 4.51
C ARG A 61 8.77 -18.04 5.62
N GLY A 62 8.29 -19.22 5.22
CA GLY A 62 7.67 -20.18 6.14
C GLY A 62 6.35 -19.63 6.71
N GLU A 63 6.27 -19.47 8.02
CA GLU A 63 5.10 -18.89 8.71
C GLU A 63 5.19 -17.36 8.86
N CYS A 64 6.35 -16.79 8.52
CA CYS A 64 6.61 -15.35 8.63
C CYS A 64 6.28 -14.64 7.32
N PHE A 65 5.77 -13.42 7.45
CA PHE A 65 5.50 -12.47 6.38
C PHE A 65 6.38 -11.24 6.60
N GLU A 66 7.10 -10.84 5.56
CA GLU A 66 7.80 -9.56 5.48
C GLU A 66 6.97 -8.64 4.58
N ILE A 67 6.47 -7.54 5.15
CA ILE A 67 5.66 -6.54 4.45
C ILE A 67 6.47 -5.26 4.29
N SER A 68 6.49 -4.71 3.07
CA SER A 68 6.99 -3.36 2.81
C SER A 68 5.90 -2.50 2.20
N VAL A 69 5.81 -1.25 2.66
CA VAL A 69 4.91 -0.24 2.13
C VAL A 69 5.70 0.95 1.65
N GLU A 70 5.52 1.31 0.39
CA GLU A 70 6.30 2.34 -0.29
C GLU A 70 5.38 3.26 -1.10
N LEU A 71 5.77 4.54 -1.19
CA LEU A 71 5.22 5.49 -2.14
C LEU A 71 6.25 5.72 -3.23
N MET A 72 5.90 5.39 -4.47
CA MET A 72 6.81 5.46 -5.61
C MET A 72 6.20 6.33 -6.71
N ASN A 73 7.00 7.10 -7.43
CA ASN A 73 6.53 7.68 -8.69
C ASN A 73 6.39 6.58 -9.77
N GLN A 74 5.52 6.76 -10.76
CA GLN A 74 5.30 5.75 -11.80
C GLN A 74 6.53 5.49 -12.69
N GLU A 75 7.50 6.41 -12.70
CA GLU A 75 8.79 6.22 -13.37
C GLU A 75 9.77 5.33 -12.57
N GLY A 76 9.48 5.05 -11.29
CA GLY A 76 10.32 4.25 -10.39
C GLY A 76 11.61 4.94 -9.92
N GLY A 77 11.80 6.22 -10.24
CA GLY A 77 13.00 6.99 -9.92
C GLY A 77 13.01 7.61 -8.51
N ASP A 78 11.84 7.79 -7.90
CA ASP A 78 11.70 8.35 -6.55
C ASP A 78 10.77 7.46 -5.71
N SER A 79 11.31 6.90 -4.62
CA SER A 79 10.60 6.03 -3.69
C SER A 79 10.80 6.49 -2.26
N GLU A 80 9.72 6.51 -1.50
CA GLU A 80 9.67 6.84 -0.09
C GLU A 80 9.12 5.63 0.67
N SER A 81 9.94 5.01 1.51
CA SER A 81 9.48 3.96 2.41
C SER A 81 8.52 4.55 3.45
N VAL A 82 7.33 3.97 3.56
CA VAL A 82 6.32 4.37 4.53
C VAL A 82 6.54 3.59 5.83
N TRP A 83 6.64 2.28 5.73
CA TRP A 83 7.01 1.38 6.84
C TRP A 83 7.34 -0.02 6.32
N GLN A 84 7.99 -0.81 7.17
CA GLN A 84 8.33 -2.22 6.93
C GLN A 84 8.13 -2.99 8.23
N PHE A 85 7.58 -4.19 8.14
CA PHE A 85 7.33 -5.03 9.29
C PHE A 85 7.46 -6.51 8.95
N GLU A 86 7.88 -7.30 9.92
CA GLU A 86 8.00 -8.75 9.80
C GLU A 86 7.22 -9.43 10.93
N GLY A 87 6.41 -10.43 10.60
CA GLY A 87 5.74 -11.25 11.61
C GLY A 87 4.86 -12.35 11.04
N THR A 88 4.21 -13.11 11.92
CA THR A 88 3.18 -14.07 11.49
C THR A 88 2.00 -13.34 10.85
N LEU A 89 1.19 -14.05 10.07
CA LEU A 89 0.01 -13.48 9.41
C LEU A 89 -0.87 -12.67 10.38
N SER A 90 -1.21 -13.22 11.55
CA SER A 90 -2.07 -12.51 12.51
C SER A 90 -1.44 -11.23 13.06
N VAL A 91 -0.12 -11.22 13.26
CA VAL A 91 0.60 -10.02 13.73
C VAL A 91 0.62 -8.98 12.63
N VAL A 92 0.98 -9.36 11.40
CA VAL A 92 1.01 -8.45 10.25
C VAL A 92 -0.34 -7.79 10.01
N LEU A 93 -1.43 -8.56 10.03
CA LEU A 93 -2.77 -8.00 9.82
C LEU A 93 -3.14 -6.97 10.90
N ALA A 94 -2.81 -7.26 12.17
CA ALA A 94 -3.08 -6.35 13.28
C ALA A 94 -2.25 -5.06 13.20
N GLU A 95 -0.97 -5.16 12.85
CA GLU A 95 -0.11 -3.98 12.65
C GLU A 95 -0.60 -3.11 11.48
N MET A 96 -0.97 -3.73 10.35
CA MET A 96 -1.56 -3.00 9.21
C MET A 96 -2.82 -2.23 9.59
N GLU A 97 -3.72 -2.84 10.38
CA GLU A 97 -4.93 -2.18 10.87
C GLU A 97 -4.60 -1.02 11.83
N ALA A 98 -3.61 -1.21 12.72
CA ALA A 98 -3.18 -0.16 13.65
C ALA A 98 -2.54 1.04 12.93
N ASP A 99 -1.75 0.76 11.89
CA ASP A 99 -1.02 1.78 11.11
C ASP A 99 -1.89 2.52 10.09
N PHE A 100 -3.15 2.09 9.87
CA PHE A 100 -4.05 2.72 8.91
C PHE A 100 -4.09 4.26 9.07
N ASN A 101 -4.26 4.74 10.30
CA ASN A 101 -4.34 6.18 10.57
C ASN A 101 -3.01 6.91 10.41
N PHE A 102 -1.88 6.20 10.46
CA PHE A 102 -0.54 6.74 10.26
C PHE A 102 -0.18 6.83 8.77
N VAL A 103 -0.55 5.83 7.97
CA VAL A 103 -0.27 5.76 6.53
C VAL A 103 -1.00 6.87 5.76
N ILE A 104 -2.26 7.16 6.10
CA ILE A 104 -3.08 8.14 5.37
C ILE A 104 -2.43 9.54 5.29
N PRO A 105 -1.99 10.17 6.41
CA PRO A 105 -1.27 11.43 6.38
C PRO A 105 -0.01 11.41 5.51
N MET A 106 0.75 10.31 5.50
CA MET A 106 1.96 10.19 4.68
C MET A 106 1.65 10.25 3.20
N ILE A 107 0.65 9.48 2.75
CA ILE A 107 0.17 9.51 1.36
C ILE A 107 -0.30 10.92 1.00
N CYS A 108 -1.14 11.53 1.83
CA CYS A 108 -1.67 12.87 1.57
C CYS A 108 -0.56 13.93 1.48
N ASN A 109 0.45 13.85 2.36
CA ASN A 109 1.59 14.76 2.34
C ASN A 109 2.41 14.61 1.06
N ARG A 110 2.67 13.37 0.64
CA ARG A 110 3.40 13.08 -0.60
C ARG A 110 2.66 13.65 -1.81
N LEU A 111 1.36 13.38 -1.95
CA LEU A 111 0.55 13.89 -3.07
C LEU A 111 0.51 15.44 -3.11
N ASN A 112 0.38 16.08 -1.94
CA ASN A 112 0.40 17.54 -1.85
C ASN A 112 1.75 18.17 -2.25
N LYS A 113 2.87 17.49 -1.99
CA LYS A 113 4.19 17.95 -2.43
C LYS A 113 4.31 17.90 -3.95
N THR A 114 3.76 16.87 -4.59
CA THR A 114 3.78 16.71 -6.05
C THR A 114 2.89 17.72 -6.79
N ARG A 115 1.87 18.31 -6.12
CA ARG A 115 1.02 19.36 -6.69
C ARG A 115 1.75 20.69 -6.96
N ARG A 116 2.86 20.94 -6.27
CA ARG A 116 3.55 22.25 -6.25
C ARG A 116 4.67 22.30 -7.27
#